data_AF-A0AAN7BYK4-F1
#
_entry.id   AF-A0AAN7BYK4-F1
#
_cell.length_a   1.000
_cell.length_b   1.000
_cell.length_c   1.000
_cell.angle_alpha   90.00
_cell.angle_beta   90.00
_cell.angle_gamma   90.00
#
_symmetry.space_group_name_H-M   'P 1'
#
loop_
_entity.id
_entity.type
_entity.pdbx_description
1 polymer ?
#
loop_
_entity_poly.entity_id
_entity_poly.type
_entity_poly.pdbx_seq_one_letter_code
_entity_poly.pdbx_strand_id
1 'polypeptide(L)'
;MRLLRCPIVKAGGEHFEKELRAYILNRLRAPDMLPDSALEKRRQKIANGLLRRSGIDFRVIEAAFDGIKDVVASSGSEKELDEVLTGLDRSVEEISIEILEKLEAERSPKEITLVNHLLIWVGQAFQPFSISHLAAAVSLQNTEIPLRGLKHFLTTRANKLFNITLEGEVRLPDKMYNMITSYRDISQPLGPPMISLELKITNAPVPTVRRFFWDLAEFSALENFGFANYNTGSDSISLKEPIKLGMIEAHLHIAKTAAKFFKTRRLSNFSNEATEKYLVNWFPDHMRVLQEMGLDKIDTVDVMYISRCVLELLEDPRIIKMHWSIFQDVTSFLTRSTMGILWRWLNDDDDASEDFTAKQMEWVRSISLRRKYRLFFPTAKWWQECG
;
A
#
# COMPACT_ATOMS: atom_id res chain seq x y z
N MET A 1 -36.09 33.63 12.65
CA MET A 1 -36.49 33.89 11.24
C MET A 1 -36.40 32.57 10.48
N ARG A 2 -37.32 32.35 9.54
CA ARG A 2 -37.82 31.06 9.03
C ARG A 2 -36.78 30.05 8.52
N LEU A 3 -37.00 28.78 8.90
CA LEU A 3 -36.63 27.59 8.14
C LEU A 3 -37.18 27.71 6.71
N LEU A 4 -36.30 27.94 5.72
CA LEU A 4 -36.63 27.72 4.31
C LEU A 4 -36.32 26.26 3.98
N ARG A 5 -37.37 25.43 4.08
CA ARG A 5 -37.43 24.14 3.37
C ARG A 5 -37.24 24.42 1.89
N CYS A 6 -36.08 24.06 1.33
CA CYS A 6 -35.83 24.14 -0.09
C CYS A 6 -36.61 22.99 -0.79
N PRO A 7 -37.57 23.28 -1.70
CA PRO A 7 -38.38 22.24 -2.36
C PRO A 7 -37.65 21.50 -3.50
N ILE A 8 -36.42 21.91 -3.84
CA ILE A 8 -35.77 21.55 -5.10
C ILE A 8 -35.09 20.16 -5.03
N VAL A 9 -34.73 19.68 -3.83
CA VAL A 9 -34.02 18.39 -3.66
C VAL A 9 -34.94 17.17 -3.78
N LYS A 10 -36.26 17.32 -3.57
CA LYS A 10 -37.21 16.18 -3.65
C LYS A 10 -37.59 15.80 -5.09
N ALA A 11 -37.72 16.78 -5.98
CA ALA A 11 -38.18 16.53 -7.35
C ALA A 11 -37.16 15.75 -8.21
N GLY A 12 -35.85 15.94 -7.98
CA GLY A 12 -34.79 15.19 -8.67
C GLY A 12 -34.65 13.74 -8.18
N GLY A 13 -34.88 13.50 -6.89
CA GLY A 13 -34.81 12.15 -6.30
C GLY A 13 -35.94 11.24 -6.77
N GLU A 14 -37.18 11.75 -6.86
CA GLU A 14 -38.34 10.97 -7.32
C GLU A 14 -38.27 10.59 -8.80
N HIS A 15 -37.65 11.45 -9.64
CA HIS A 15 -37.43 11.16 -11.05
C HIS A 15 -36.37 10.07 -11.23
N PHE A 16 -35.23 10.21 -10.55
CA PHE A 16 -34.14 9.23 -10.59
C PHE A 16 -34.56 7.86 -10.04
N GLU A 17 -35.33 7.83 -8.95
CA GLU A 17 -35.85 6.57 -8.39
C GLU A 17 -36.78 5.85 -9.39
N LYS A 18 -37.62 6.59 -10.13
CA LYS A 18 -38.47 6.01 -11.19
C LYS A 18 -37.66 5.45 -12.35
N GLU A 19 -36.63 6.16 -12.80
CA GLU A 19 -35.74 5.70 -13.87
C GLU A 19 -34.94 4.46 -13.44
N LEU A 20 -34.40 4.48 -12.22
CA LEU A 20 -33.67 3.35 -11.66
C LEU A 20 -34.58 2.13 -11.44
N ARG A 21 -35.83 2.34 -11.02
CA ARG A 21 -36.84 1.28 -10.94
C ARG A 21 -37.13 0.66 -12.31
N ALA A 22 -37.25 1.50 -13.35
CA ALA A 22 -37.46 1.03 -14.72
C ALA A 22 -36.25 0.24 -15.23
N TYR A 23 -35.04 0.71 -14.94
CA TYR A 23 -33.79 -0.01 -15.22
C TYR A 23 -33.78 -1.39 -14.56
N ILE A 24 -34.05 -1.46 -13.25
CA ILE A 24 -34.04 -2.72 -12.48
C ILE A 24 -35.05 -3.72 -13.06
N LEU A 25 -36.28 -3.27 -13.32
CA LEU A 25 -37.32 -4.13 -13.89
C LEU A 25 -36.94 -4.64 -15.28
N ASN A 26 -36.34 -3.81 -16.13
CA ASN A 26 -35.86 -4.23 -17.43
C ASN A 26 -34.70 -5.23 -17.33
N ARG A 27 -33.77 -5.03 -16.40
CA ARG A 27 -32.64 -5.96 -16.19
C ARG A 27 -33.10 -7.33 -15.69
N LEU A 28 -34.08 -7.36 -14.78
CA LEU A 28 -34.66 -8.61 -14.28
C LEU A 28 -35.42 -9.41 -15.34
N ARG A 29 -35.84 -8.79 -16.44
CA ARG A 29 -36.48 -9.46 -17.60
C ARG A 29 -35.47 -10.10 -18.56
N ALA A 30 -34.17 -9.96 -18.30
CA ALA A 30 -33.15 -10.57 -19.14
C ALA A 30 -33.26 -12.12 -19.14
N PRO A 31 -32.85 -12.80 -20.23
CA PRO A 31 -32.98 -14.25 -20.37
C PRO A 31 -32.26 -15.06 -19.29
N ASP A 32 -31.19 -14.52 -18.73
CA ASP A 32 -30.36 -15.09 -17.68
C ASP A 32 -30.88 -14.80 -16.26
N MET A 33 -32.06 -14.19 -16.14
CA MET A 33 -32.67 -13.74 -14.90
C MET A 33 -34.08 -14.32 -14.73
N LEU A 34 -35.12 -13.47 -14.73
CA LEU A 34 -36.51 -13.87 -14.60
C LEU A 34 -37.23 -13.46 -15.89
N PRO A 35 -37.08 -14.19 -17.01
CA PRO A 35 -37.66 -13.78 -18.29
C PRO A 35 -39.18 -14.02 -18.39
N ASP A 36 -39.72 -14.99 -17.64
CA ASP A 36 -41.13 -15.38 -17.76
C ASP A 36 -42.08 -14.26 -17.28
N SER A 37 -43.06 -13.92 -18.12
CA SER A 37 -44.15 -13.00 -17.81
C SER A 37 -44.90 -13.34 -16.51
N ALA A 38 -45.02 -14.63 -16.15
CA ALA A 38 -45.66 -15.08 -14.92
C ALA A 38 -44.94 -14.60 -13.64
N LEU A 39 -43.66 -14.22 -13.74
CA LEU A 39 -42.81 -13.82 -12.62
C LEU A 39 -42.85 -12.31 -12.33
N GLU A 40 -43.76 -11.54 -12.95
CA GLU A 40 -43.82 -10.08 -12.80
C GLU A 40 -44.00 -9.63 -11.34
N LYS A 41 -44.84 -10.35 -10.57
CA LYS A 41 -44.99 -10.08 -9.13
C LYS A 41 -43.68 -10.25 -8.35
N ARG A 42 -42.88 -11.27 -8.72
CA ARG A 42 -41.57 -11.54 -8.10
C ARG A 42 -40.54 -10.48 -8.50
N ARG A 43 -40.51 -10.07 -9.77
CA ARG A 43 -39.69 -8.92 -10.22
C ARG A 43 -40.03 -7.65 -9.45
N GLN A 44 -41.32 -7.41 -9.21
CA GLN A 44 -41.76 -6.23 -8.46
C GLN A 44 -41.32 -6.27 -6.98
N LYS A 45 -41.37 -7.45 -6.35
CA LYS A 45 -40.88 -7.67 -4.98
C LYS A 45 -39.36 -7.43 -4.89
N ILE A 46 -38.58 -7.99 -5.82
CA ILE A 46 -37.12 -7.80 -5.90
C ILE A 46 -36.79 -6.33 -6.13
N ALA A 47 -37.43 -5.68 -7.10
CA ALA A 47 -37.19 -4.26 -7.40
C ALA A 47 -37.48 -3.36 -6.20
N ASN A 48 -38.56 -3.60 -5.46
CA ASN A 48 -38.87 -2.88 -4.24
C ASN A 48 -37.83 -3.16 -3.13
N GLY A 49 -37.36 -4.40 -3.00
CA GLY A 49 -36.32 -4.78 -2.05
C GLY A 49 -34.99 -4.09 -2.34
N LEU A 50 -34.55 -4.11 -3.60
CA LEU A 50 -33.33 -3.44 -4.07
C LEU A 50 -33.39 -1.94 -3.84
N LEU A 51 -34.48 -1.27 -4.24
CA LEU A 51 -34.62 0.18 -4.06
C LEU A 51 -34.63 0.58 -2.58
N ARG A 52 -35.30 -0.19 -1.73
CA ARG A 52 -35.39 0.10 -0.29
C ARG A 52 -34.06 -0.11 0.44
N ARG A 53 -33.27 -1.11 0.07
CA ARG A 53 -32.09 -1.57 0.83
C ARG A 53 -30.75 -1.04 0.28
N SER A 54 -30.68 -0.71 -1.01
CA SER A 54 -29.45 -0.21 -1.66
C SER A 54 -29.14 1.26 -1.40
N GLY A 55 -30.04 2.02 -0.78
CA GLY A 55 -29.89 3.48 -0.66
C GLY A 55 -29.81 4.20 -2.01
N ILE A 56 -30.29 3.57 -3.10
CA ILE A 56 -30.23 4.07 -4.48
C ILE A 56 -28.78 4.06 -5.05
N ASP A 57 -27.86 3.27 -4.48
CA ASP A 57 -26.51 3.06 -5.02
C ASP A 57 -26.53 2.05 -6.17
N PHE A 58 -26.17 2.50 -7.37
CA PHE A 58 -26.12 1.69 -8.58
C PHE A 58 -25.17 0.49 -8.48
N ARG A 59 -24.03 0.62 -7.77
CA ARG A 59 -23.06 -0.47 -7.64
C ARG A 59 -23.58 -1.60 -6.75
N VAL A 60 -24.30 -1.24 -5.70
CA VAL A 60 -24.97 -2.21 -4.80
C VAL A 60 -26.06 -2.97 -5.57
N ILE A 61 -26.77 -2.27 -6.46
CA ILE A 61 -27.80 -2.89 -7.33
C ILE A 61 -27.18 -3.86 -8.34
N GLU A 62 -26.06 -3.50 -8.99
CA GLU A 62 -25.36 -4.41 -9.93
C GLU A 62 -24.82 -5.66 -9.22
N ALA A 63 -24.19 -5.52 -8.05
CA ALA A 63 -23.72 -6.67 -7.27
C ALA A 63 -24.88 -7.58 -6.83
N ALA A 64 -26.03 -7.00 -6.52
CA ALA A 64 -27.24 -7.77 -6.22
C ALA A 64 -27.75 -8.55 -7.45
N PHE A 65 -27.58 -8.03 -8.67
CA PHE A 65 -27.94 -8.77 -9.87
C PHE A 65 -27.07 -10.01 -10.09
N ASP A 66 -25.76 -9.93 -9.81
CA ASP A 66 -24.90 -11.11 -9.88
C ASP A 66 -25.35 -12.19 -8.89
N GLY A 67 -25.66 -11.81 -7.64
CA GLY A 67 -26.19 -12.74 -6.64
C GLY A 67 -27.55 -13.33 -7.01
N ILE A 68 -28.47 -12.52 -7.57
CA ILE A 68 -29.77 -12.99 -8.06
C ILE A 68 -29.59 -13.96 -9.22
N LYS A 69 -28.65 -13.68 -10.13
CA LYS A 69 -28.33 -14.54 -11.28
C LYS A 69 -27.81 -15.90 -10.83
N ASP A 70 -26.97 -15.93 -9.79
CA ASP A 70 -26.47 -17.17 -9.22
C ASP A 70 -27.58 -18.01 -8.59
N VAL A 71 -28.50 -17.39 -7.84
CA VAL A 71 -29.68 -18.07 -7.26
C VAL A 71 -30.62 -18.59 -8.35
N VAL A 72 -30.83 -17.83 -9.43
CA VAL A 72 -31.64 -18.30 -10.56
C VAL A 72 -30.97 -19.47 -11.26
N ALA A 73 -29.67 -19.39 -11.53
CA ALA A 73 -28.91 -20.44 -12.20
C ALA A 73 -28.90 -21.76 -11.40
N SER A 74 -28.91 -21.68 -10.06
CA SER A 74 -28.98 -22.85 -9.18
C SER A 74 -30.39 -23.39 -8.95
N SER A 75 -31.42 -22.81 -9.59
CA SER A 75 -32.83 -23.10 -9.29
C SER A 75 -33.19 -22.91 -7.81
N GLY A 76 -32.59 -21.90 -7.19
CA GLY A 76 -32.69 -21.62 -5.77
C GLY A 76 -34.10 -21.21 -5.29
N SER A 77 -34.29 -21.30 -3.99
CA SER A 77 -35.53 -21.02 -3.29
C SER A 77 -35.78 -19.53 -3.08
N GLU A 78 -37.03 -19.17 -2.76
CA GLU A 78 -37.36 -17.78 -2.41
C GLU A 78 -36.67 -17.32 -1.12
N LYS A 79 -36.25 -18.25 -0.26
CA LYS A 79 -35.47 -17.96 0.93
C LYS A 79 -34.03 -17.55 0.60
N GLU A 80 -33.37 -18.24 -0.33
CA GLU A 80 -32.02 -17.88 -0.81
C GLU A 80 -32.03 -16.51 -1.53
N LEU A 81 -33.12 -16.20 -2.24
CA LEU A 81 -33.33 -14.88 -2.82
C LEU A 81 -33.54 -13.80 -1.75
N ASP A 82 -34.33 -14.08 -0.71
CA ASP A 82 -34.49 -13.16 0.42
C ASP A 82 -33.18 -13.02 1.23
N GLU A 83 -32.32 -14.05 1.27
CA GLU A 83 -30.95 -13.99 1.82
C GLU A 83 -30.04 -13.06 1.02
N VAL A 84 -30.10 -13.08 -0.32
CA VAL A 84 -29.39 -12.10 -1.16
C VAL A 84 -29.89 -10.68 -0.87
N LEU A 85 -31.20 -10.48 -0.75
CA LEU A 85 -31.79 -9.17 -0.47
C LEU A 85 -31.52 -8.68 0.96
N THR A 86 -31.47 -9.58 1.95
CA THR A 86 -31.11 -9.22 3.34
C THR A 86 -29.60 -9.06 3.52
N GLY A 87 -28.79 -9.72 2.69
CA GLY A 87 -27.36 -9.43 2.55
C GLY A 87 -27.08 -7.99 2.13
N LEU A 88 -28.05 -7.29 1.53
CA LEU A 88 -27.96 -5.84 1.22
C LEU A 88 -28.17 -4.93 2.44
N ASP A 89 -28.71 -5.45 3.55
CA ASP A 89 -28.73 -4.72 4.83
C ASP A 89 -27.39 -4.82 5.56
N ARG A 90 -26.52 -5.76 5.15
CA ARG A 90 -25.16 -5.84 5.69
C ARG A 90 -24.43 -4.58 5.28
N SER A 91 -23.70 -4.00 6.23
CA SER A 91 -22.84 -2.88 5.94
C SER A 91 -21.82 -3.30 4.88
N VAL A 92 -21.45 -2.39 3.99
CA VAL A 92 -20.43 -2.70 2.97
C VAL A 92 -19.09 -3.05 3.65
N GLU A 93 -18.91 -2.58 4.89
CA GLU A 93 -17.85 -2.97 5.81
C GLU A 93 -17.89 -4.47 6.16
N GLU A 94 -19.04 -5.03 6.55
CA GLU A 94 -19.19 -6.48 6.83
C GLU A 94 -18.87 -7.35 5.61
N ILE A 95 -19.31 -6.94 4.42
CA ILE A 95 -19.01 -7.64 3.16
C ILE A 95 -17.50 -7.57 2.85
N SER A 96 -16.87 -6.42 3.11
CA SER A 96 -15.43 -6.24 2.89
C SER A 96 -14.60 -7.09 3.86
N ILE A 97 -15.04 -7.21 5.12
CA ILE A 97 -14.44 -8.11 6.12
C ILE A 97 -14.49 -9.56 5.65
N GLU A 98 -15.67 -10.03 5.25
CA GLU A 98 -15.83 -11.42 4.78
C GLU A 98 -14.98 -11.68 3.53
N ILE A 99 -14.86 -10.71 2.63
CA ILE A 99 -13.98 -10.79 1.45
C ILE A 99 -12.50 -10.93 1.88
N LEU A 100 -12.03 -10.12 2.84
CA LEU A 100 -10.66 -10.19 3.32
C LEU A 100 -10.37 -11.52 4.01
N GLU A 101 -11.21 -11.94 4.96
CA GLU A 101 -11.05 -13.20 5.68
C GLU A 101 -11.03 -14.39 4.72
N LYS A 102 -11.91 -14.38 3.70
CA LYS A 102 -11.95 -15.43 2.68
C LYS A 102 -10.71 -15.43 1.80
N LEU A 103 -10.24 -14.26 1.37
CA LEU A 103 -8.99 -14.15 0.60
C LEU A 103 -7.79 -14.59 1.43
N GLU A 104 -7.72 -14.17 2.69
CA GLU A 104 -6.71 -14.61 3.63
C GLU A 104 -6.81 -16.09 3.95
N ALA A 105 -7.96 -16.75 3.87
CA ALA A 105 -8.05 -18.19 4.03
C ALA A 105 -7.56 -18.94 2.77
N GLU A 106 -8.00 -18.51 1.58
CA GLU A 106 -7.79 -19.20 0.30
C GLU A 106 -6.38 -19.03 -0.29
N ARG A 107 -5.67 -17.96 0.04
CA ARG A 107 -4.41 -17.58 -0.64
C ARG A 107 -3.19 -18.29 -0.07
N SER A 108 -2.15 -18.49 -0.87
CA SER A 108 -0.85 -18.91 -0.35
C SER A 108 -0.10 -17.73 0.32
N PRO A 109 0.86 -17.99 1.22
CA PRO A 109 1.68 -16.94 1.83
C PRO A 109 2.38 -16.05 0.79
N LYS A 110 2.92 -16.66 -0.27
CA LYS A 110 3.56 -15.94 -1.39
C LYS A 110 2.60 -15.00 -2.10
N GLU A 111 1.35 -15.41 -2.30
CA GLU A 111 0.33 -14.56 -2.94
C GLU A 111 -0.06 -13.39 -2.04
N ILE A 112 -0.12 -13.60 -0.73
CA ILE A 112 -0.39 -12.53 0.23
C ILE A 112 0.76 -11.52 0.27
N THR A 113 2.01 -11.98 0.31
CA THR A 113 3.17 -11.09 0.21
C THR A 113 3.10 -10.23 -1.06
N LEU A 114 2.77 -10.84 -2.21
CA LEU A 114 2.57 -10.11 -3.46
C LEU A 114 1.41 -9.10 -3.35
N VAL A 115 0.28 -9.49 -2.76
CA VAL A 115 -0.86 -8.58 -2.54
C VAL A 115 -0.45 -7.40 -1.67
N ASN A 116 0.19 -7.63 -0.53
CA ASN A 116 0.67 -6.57 0.36
C ASN A 116 1.64 -5.62 -0.36
N HIS A 117 2.54 -6.15 -1.20
CA HIS A 117 3.40 -5.30 -2.03
C HIS A 117 2.62 -4.49 -3.06
N LEU A 118 1.61 -5.07 -3.72
CA LEU A 118 0.74 -4.33 -4.63
C LEU A 118 -0.04 -3.24 -3.90
N LEU A 119 -0.50 -3.50 -2.67
CA LEU A 119 -1.21 -2.52 -1.84
C LEU A 119 -0.34 -1.30 -1.51
N ILE A 120 0.97 -1.48 -1.29
CA ILE A 120 1.89 -0.35 -1.07
C ILE A 120 1.84 0.60 -2.28
N TRP A 121 1.99 0.07 -3.48
CA TRP A 121 2.05 0.88 -4.71
C TRP A 121 0.69 1.41 -5.14
N VAL A 122 -0.38 0.64 -5.01
CA VAL A 122 -1.72 1.08 -5.42
C VAL A 122 -2.34 2.03 -4.39
N GLY A 123 -2.07 1.79 -3.10
CA GLY A 123 -2.68 2.54 -2.00
C GLY A 123 -1.95 3.84 -1.67
N GLN A 124 -0.61 3.86 -1.70
CA GLN A 124 0.18 5.02 -1.26
C GLN A 124 0.87 5.79 -2.38
N ALA A 125 0.73 5.37 -3.64
CA ALA A 125 1.32 6.13 -4.72
C ALA A 125 0.58 7.46 -4.95
N PHE A 126 1.35 8.52 -5.23
CA PHE A 126 0.80 9.83 -5.58
C PHE A 126 0.26 9.91 -7.02
N GLN A 127 0.43 8.86 -7.82
CA GLN A 127 -0.18 8.73 -9.14
C GLN A 127 -0.64 7.28 -9.36
N PRO A 128 -1.69 7.04 -10.16
CA PRO A 128 -2.12 5.69 -10.50
C PRO A 128 -1.04 4.92 -11.28
N PHE A 129 -0.98 3.61 -11.05
CA PHE A 129 -0.10 2.72 -11.79
C PHE A 129 -0.87 1.86 -12.77
N SER A 130 -0.35 1.74 -14.00
CA SER A 130 -0.77 0.70 -14.93
C SER A 130 -0.21 -0.66 -14.49
N ILE A 131 -0.73 -1.74 -15.07
CA ILE A 131 -0.25 -3.09 -14.77
C ILE A 131 1.24 -3.25 -15.08
N SER A 132 1.75 -2.64 -16.16
CA SER A 132 3.17 -2.69 -16.50
C SER A 132 4.03 -1.90 -15.51
N HIS A 133 3.54 -0.77 -15.00
CA HIS A 133 4.24 0.00 -13.97
C HIS A 133 4.27 -0.76 -12.64
N LEU A 134 3.18 -1.43 -12.25
CA LEU A 134 3.15 -2.26 -11.04
C LEU A 134 4.09 -3.46 -11.16
N ALA A 135 4.12 -4.14 -12.31
CA ALA A 135 5.03 -5.25 -12.54
C ALA A 135 6.50 -4.80 -12.38
N ALA A 136 6.84 -3.64 -12.95
CA ALA A 136 8.17 -3.05 -12.76
C ALA A 136 8.44 -2.78 -11.28
N ALA A 137 7.52 -2.14 -10.57
CA ALA A 137 7.65 -1.76 -9.16
C ALA A 137 7.83 -2.97 -8.22
N VAL A 138 7.04 -4.03 -8.41
CA VAL A 138 7.16 -5.32 -7.69
C VAL A 138 8.52 -5.98 -7.97
N SER A 139 9.02 -5.89 -9.21
CA SER A 139 10.32 -6.46 -9.59
C SER A 139 11.51 -5.76 -8.91
N LEU A 140 11.38 -4.48 -8.50
CA LEU A 140 12.44 -3.76 -7.78
C LEU A 140 12.71 -4.35 -6.39
N GLN A 141 11.76 -5.11 -5.86
CA GLN A 141 11.77 -5.67 -4.51
C GLN A 141 12.15 -7.15 -4.50
N ASN A 142 12.64 -7.70 -5.61
CA ASN A 142 12.89 -9.15 -5.77
C ASN A 142 11.65 -10.02 -5.48
N THR A 143 10.44 -9.44 -5.60
CA THR A 143 9.20 -10.20 -5.44
C THR A 143 8.86 -10.87 -6.76
N GLU A 144 8.64 -12.18 -6.73
CA GLU A 144 8.33 -12.95 -7.92
C GLU A 144 6.96 -12.58 -8.49
N ILE A 145 6.93 -12.18 -9.76
CA ILE A 145 5.69 -12.03 -10.50
C ILE A 145 5.18 -13.44 -10.86
N PRO A 146 3.88 -13.71 -10.74
CA PRO A 146 3.31 -15.00 -11.14
C PRO A 146 3.63 -15.33 -12.61
N LEU A 147 3.91 -16.60 -12.90
CA LEU A 147 4.26 -17.07 -14.26
C LEU A 147 3.19 -16.73 -15.32
N ARG A 148 1.91 -16.67 -14.93
CA ARG A 148 0.79 -16.28 -15.82
C ARG A 148 0.67 -14.76 -16.02
N GLY A 149 1.55 -13.98 -15.40
CA GLY A 149 1.59 -12.54 -15.46
C GLY A 149 0.70 -11.83 -14.43
N LEU A 150 1.07 -10.58 -14.12
CA LEU A 150 0.37 -9.76 -13.13
C LEU A 150 -1.07 -9.42 -13.55
N LYS A 151 -1.32 -9.20 -14.85
CA LYS A 151 -2.68 -8.94 -15.37
C LYS A 151 -3.64 -10.07 -15.03
N HIS A 152 -3.25 -11.32 -15.34
CA HIS A 152 -4.06 -12.48 -15.02
C HIS A 152 -4.29 -12.60 -13.51
N PHE A 153 -3.25 -12.37 -12.70
CA PHE A 153 -3.38 -12.40 -11.23
C PHE A 153 -4.40 -11.37 -10.72
N LEU A 154 -4.31 -10.12 -11.17
CA LEU A 154 -5.23 -9.05 -10.77
C LEU A 154 -6.67 -9.33 -11.22
N THR A 155 -6.89 -9.84 -12.44
CA THR A 155 -8.25 -10.07 -12.96
C THR A 155 -8.91 -11.35 -12.45
N THR A 156 -8.14 -12.32 -11.93
CA THR A 156 -8.69 -13.63 -11.51
C THR A 156 -8.54 -13.91 -10.03
N ARG A 157 -7.41 -13.53 -9.41
CA ARG A 157 -7.08 -13.87 -8.02
C ARG A 157 -7.22 -12.67 -7.07
N ALA A 158 -6.93 -11.47 -7.54
CA ALA A 158 -7.02 -10.25 -6.70
C ALA A 158 -8.14 -9.29 -7.14
N ASN A 159 -9.09 -9.77 -7.97
CA ASN A 159 -10.17 -8.95 -8.53
C ASN A 159 -11.19 -8.45 -7.50
N LYS A 160 -11.24 -9.08 -6.32
CA LYS A 160 -12.04 -8.63 -5.18
C LYS A 160 -11.39 -7.47 -4.41
N LEU A 161 -10.07 -7.28 -4.56
CA LEU A 161 -9.31 -6.22 -3.89
C LEU A 161 -9.06 -5.03 -4.82
N PHE A 162 -8.77 -5.29 -6.09
CA PHE A 162 -8.37 -4.27 -7.05
C PHE A 162 -9.36 -4.16 -8.20
N ASN A 163 -9.59 -2.93 -8.64
CA ASN A 163 -10.30 -2.59 -9.86
C ASN A 163 -9.31 -2.14 -10.93
N ILE A 164 -9.56 -2.53 -12.18
CA ILE A 164 -8.80 -2.04 -13.33
C ILE A 164 -9.70 -1.07 -14.10
N THR A 165 -9.26 0.17 -14.28
CA THR A 165 -10.02 1.19 -15.03
C THR A 165 -10.02 0.91 -16.53
N LEU A 166 -10.84 1.64 -17.28
CA LEU A 166 -10.85 1.57 -18.74
C LEU A 166 -9.50 2.01 -19.34
N GLU A 167 -8.79 2.94 -18.68
CA GLU A 167 -7.43 3.33 -19.08
C GLU A 167 -6.35 2.29 -18.69
N GLY A 168 -6.72 1.20 -18.01
CA GLY A 168 -5.80 0.15 -17.60
C GLY A 168 -5.03 0.46 -16.31
N GLU A 169 -5.47 1.45 -15.54
CA GLU A 169 -4.93 1.76 -14.22
C GLU A 169 -5.49 0.82 -13.17
N VAL A 170 -4.66 0.44 -12.21
CA VAL A 170 -5.10 -0.40 -11.07
C VAL A 170 -5.43 0.50 -9.90
N ARG A 171 -6.62 0.34 -9.34
CA ARG A 171 -7.13 1.12 -8.21
C ARG A 171 -7.62 0.22 -7.09
N LEU A 172 -7.44 0.69 -5.87
CA LEU A 172 -7.98 0.09 -4.66
C LEU A 172 -9.26 0.85 -4.28
N PRO A 173 -10.42 0.18 -4.12
CA PRO A 173 -11.65 0.86 -3.71
C PRO A 173 -11.51 1.54 -2.33
N ASP A 174 -12.01 2.76 -2.17
CA ASP A 174 -11.85 3.57 -0.94
C ASP A 174 -12.26 2.84 0.34
N LYS A 175 -13.34 2.04 0.28
CA LYS A 175 -13.80 1.26 1.44
C LYS A 175 -12.81 0.15 1.81
N MET A 176 -12.25 -0.53 0.81
CA MET A 176 -11.21 -1.55 1.01
C MET A 176 -9.94 -0.90 1.56
N TYR A 177 -9.55 0.26 1.01
CA TYR A 177 -8.43 1.06 1.50
C TYR A 177 -8.59 1.40 2.98
N ASN A 178 -9.72 1.97 3.39
CA ASN A 178 -9.96 2.33 4.79
C ASN A 178 -9.94 1.13 5.73
N MET A 179 -10.30 -0.05 5.24
CA MET A 179 -10.38 -1.26 6.05
C MET A 179 -9.01 -1.91 6.31
N ILE A 180 -8.16 -1.97 5.28
CA ILE A 180 -6.84 -2.62 5.37
C ILE A 180 -5.76 -1.67 5.88
N THR A 181 -6.02 -0.36 5.87
CA THR A 181 -5.04 0.65 6.26
C THR A 181 -4.88 0.66 7.77
N SER A 182 -3.65 0.48 8.22
CA SER A 182 -3.28 0.60 9.63
C SER A 182 -2.35 1.79 9.84
N TYR A 183 -2.58 2.50 10.95
CA TYR A 183 -1.68 3.53 11.46
C TYR A 183 -0.90 2.95 12.63
N ARG A 184 0.44 3.04 12.58
CA ARG A 184 1.28 2.62 13.69
C ARG A 184 1.03 3.56 14.87
N ASP A 185 0.64 2.98 16.00
CA ASP A 185 0.57 3.68 17.28
C ASP A 185 1.98 3.71 17.91
N ILE A 186 2.33 4.81 18.58
CA ILE A 186 3.65 5.04 19.21
C ILE A 186 3.93 3.96 20.28
N SER A 187 2.87 3.33 20.79
CA SER A 187 2.93 2.24 21.77
C SER A 187 3.44 0.90 21.20
N GLN A 188 3.54 0.74 19.88
CA GLN A 188 4.01 -0.50 19.26
C GLN A 188 5.54 -0.51 19.13
N PRO A 189 6.23 -1.58 19.59
CA PRO A 189 7.68 -1.70 19.46
C PRO A 189 8.14 -1.58 18.00
N LEU A 190 9.22 -0.83 17.78
CA LEU A 190 9.89 -0.73 16.49
C LEU A 190 10.65 -2.05 16.21
N GLY A 191 10.12 -2.87 15.29
CA GLY A 191 10.79 -4.10 14.82
C GLY A 191 10.15 -5.41 15.30
N PRO A 192 10.64 -6.56 14.82
CA PRO A 192 10.20 -7.86 15.31
C PRO A 192 10.52 -7.99 16.81
N PRO A 193 9.74 -8.78 17.57
CA PRO A 193 10.02 -8.99 18.99
C PRO A 193 11.45 -9.55 19.16
N MET A 194 12.32 -8.75 19.76
CA MET A 194 13.73 -9.09 19.97
C MET A 194 13.97 -9.37 21.45
N ILE A 195 14.55 -10.53 21.74
CA ILE A 195 15.08 -10.86 23.07
C ILE A 195 16.61 -10.73 22.97
N SER A 196 17.18 -9.79 23.71
CA SER A 196 18.63 -9.65 23.85
C SER A 196 19.07 -10.18 25.22
N LEU A 197 20.14 -10.98 25.25
CA LEU A 197 20.74 -11.52 26.47
C LEU A 197 22.24 -11.25 26.47
N GLU A 198 22.73 -10.51 27.46
CA GLU A 198 24.17 -10.31 27.68
C GLU A 198 24.65 -11.26 28.78
N LEU A 199 25.49 -12.23 28.43
CA LEU A 199 26.11 -13.17 29.37
C LEU A 199 27.56 -12.80 29.64
N LYS A 200 27.85 -12.40 30.87
CA LYS A 200 29.21 -12.08 31.32
C LYS A 200 29.75 -13.18 32.23
N ILE A 201 30.75 -13.92 31.76
CA ILE A 201 31.43 -14.97 32.53
C ILE A 201 32.75 -14.42 33.05
N THR A 202 32.88 -14.30 34.37
CA THR A 202 34.12 -13.85 35.03
C THR A 202 34.67 -14.93 35.95
N ASN A 203 36.00 -15.12 35.95
CA ASN A 203 36.73 -16.03 36.85
C ASN A 203 36.27 -17.51 36.80
N ALA A 204 35.86 -18.00 35.62
CA ALA A 204 35.48 -19.40 35.43
C ALA A 204 36.63 -20.22 34.79
N PRO A 205 36.90 -21.45 35.25
CA PRO A 205 37.82 -22.36 34.58
C PRO A 205 37.37 -22.67 33.15
N VAL A 206 38.32 -22.70 32.20
CA VAL A 206 38.05 -22.99 30.78
C VAL A 206 37.19 -24.23 30.54
N PRO A 207 37.38 -25.37 31.27
CA PRO A 207 36.52 -26.55 31.09
C PRO A 207 35.05 -26.28 31.43
N THR A 208 34.79 -25.46 32.44
CA THR A 208 33.45 -25.07 32.89
C THR A 208 32.78 -24.17 31.87
N VAL A 209 33.52 -23.19 31.33
CA VAL A 209 33.02 -22.31 30.25
C VAL A 209 32.67 -23.10 29.00
N ARG A 210 33.54 -24.06 28.64
CA ARG A 210 33.35 -24.90 27.46
C ARG A 210 32.12 -25.81 27.61
N ARG A 211 31.91 -26.38 28.79
CA ARG A 211 30.72 -27.17 29.11
C ARG A 211 29.45 -26.33 29.15
N PHE A 212 29.50 -25.13 29.71
CA PHE A 212 28.38 -24.19 29.68
C PHE A 212 27.92 -23.86 28.26
N PHE A 213 28.84 -23.53 27.34
CA PHE A 213 28.47 -23.28 25.95
C PHE A 213 27.97 -24.53 25.22
N TRP A 214 28.49 -25.71 25.58
CA TRP A 214 27.98 -26.99 25.06
C TRP A 214 26.55 -27.25 25.52
N ASP A 215 26.29 -27.14 26.82
CA ASP A 215 24.97 -27.32 27.42
C ASP A 215 23.99 -26.27 26.87
N LEU A 216 24.41 -25.02 26.68
CA LEU A 216 23.58 -23.97 26.06
C LEU A 216 23.24 -24.29 24.60
N ALA A 217 24.21 -24.76 23.82
CA ALA A 217 23.99 -25.17 22.44
C ALA A 217 23.06 -26.39 22.36
N GLU A 218 23.25 -27.39 23.22
CA GLU A 218 22.42 -28.59 23.32
C GLU A 218 20.99 -28.25 23.76
N PHE A 219 20.82 -27.37 24.76
CA PHE A 219 19.51 -26.87 25.18
C PHE A 219 18.82 -26.03 24.12
N SER A 220 19.57 -25.25 23.33
CA SER A 220 19.02 -24.50 22.20
C SER A 220 18.60 -25.38 21.02
N ALA A 221 19.18 -26.58 20.92
CA ALA A 221 18.88 -27.57 19.88
C ALA A 221 17.72 -28.51 20.26
N LEU A 222 17.28 -28.52 21.53
CA LEU A 222 16.07 -29.23 21.93
C LEU A 222 14.84 -28.54 21.33
N GLU A 223 14.04 -29.29 20.56
CA GLU A 223 12.80 -28.83 19.89
C GLU A 223 11.78 -28.11 20.80
N ASN A 224 11.94 -28.24 22.12
CA ASN A 224 11.10 -27.60 23.14
C ASN A 224 11.49 -26.14 23.48
N PHE A 225 12.67 -25.68 23.07
CA PHE A 225 12.97 -24.24 23.00
C PHE A 225 12.37 -23.74 21.67
N GLY A 226 11.14 -23.23 21.72
CA GLY A 226 10.29 -22.88 20.56
C GLY A 226 10.79 -21.74 19.65
N PHE A 227 12.08 -21.69 19.34
CA PHE A 227 12.69 -20.79 18.37
C PHE A 227 12.94 -21.46 17.01
N ALA A 228 12.65 -22.75 16.87
CA ALA A 228 12.95 -23.58 15.70
C ALA A 228 12.26 -23.19 14.37
N ASN A 229 11.50 -22.09 14.30
CA ASN A 229 10.82 -21.68 13.07
C ASN A 229 11.20 -20.29 12.54
N TYR A 230 12.17 -19.59 13.15
CA TYR A 230 12.38 -18.18 12.79
C TYR A 230 13.54 -17.86 11.88
N ASN A 231 14.56 -18.70 11.68
CA ASN A 231 15.57 -18.43 10.66
C ASN A 231 16.41 -19.67 10.31
N THR A 232 16.17 -20.24 9.13
CA THR A 232 17.15 -20.61 8.10
C THR A 232 16.45 -21.47 7.05
N GLY A 233 16.42 -21.02 5.80
CA GLY A 233 16.21 -21.87 4.64
C GLY A 233 14.87 -22.63 4.55
N SER A 234 14.03 -22.15 3.64
CA SER A 234 13.05 -22.92 2.86
C SER A 234 11.73 -23.40 3.45
N ASP A 235 11.47 -23.46 4.75
CA ASP A 235 10.11 -23.76 5.23
C ASP A 235 9.83 -23.10 6.60
N SER A 236 9.70 -21.78 6.62
CA SER A 236 9.04 -21.11 7.73
C SER A 236 7.58 -21.59 7.75
N ILE A 237 7.08 -22.09 8.88
CA ILE A 237 5.65 -22.06 9.14
C ILE A 237 5.26 -20.59 9.07
N SER A 238 4.81 -20.15 7.89
CA SER A 238 4.43 -18.77 7.70
C SER A 238 3.22 -18.56 8.58
N LEU A 239 3.37 -17.83 9.67
CA LEU A 239 2.28 -17.02 10.14
C LEU A 239 1.89 -16.17 8.94
N LYS A 240 0.81 -16.58 8.31
CA LYS A 240 0.29 -15.97 7.09
C LYS A 240 -0.01 -14.53 7.46
N GLU A 241 0.85 -13.60 7.04
CA GLU A 241 0.64 -12.20 7.36
C GLU A 241 -0.75 -11.79 6.86
N PRO A 242 -1.52 -11.04 7.65
CA PRO A 242 -2.80 -10.56 7.15
C PRO A 242 -2.58 -9.60 5.97
N ILE A 243 -3.62 -9.45 5.16
CA ILE A 243 -3.69 -8.42 4.14
C ILE A 243 -3.82 -7.08 4.86
N LYS A 244 -2.73 -6.31 4.88
CA LYS A 244 -2.65 -5.03 5.60
C LYS A 244 -1.83 -4.02 4.81
N LEU A 245 -2.18 -2.75 4.97
CA LEU A 245 -1.44 -1.61 4.44
C LEU A 245 -1.01 -0.70 5.59
N GLY A 246 0.20 -0.91 6.09
CA GLY A 246 0.80 -0.01 7.07
C GLY A 246 1.22 1.29 6.40
N MET A 247 0.66 2.43 6.84
CA MET A 247 0.92 3.73 6.21
C MET A 247 2.41 4.09 6.24
N ILE A 248 3.04 4.03 7.41
CA ILE A 248 4.45 4.38 7.59
C ILE A 248 5.32 3.41 6.81
N GLU A 249 5.06 2.12 6.94
CA GLU A 249 5.80 1.06 6.28
C GLU A 249 5.74 1.20 4.76
N ALA A 250 4.58 1.56 4.20
CA ALA A 250 4.40 1.74 2.77
C ALA A 250 5.15 2.96 2.23
N HIS A 251 5.02 4.13 2.88
CA HIS A 251 5.78 5.32 2.48
C HIS A 251 7.29 5.10 2.63
N LEU A 252 7.70 4.46 3.72
CA LEU A 252 9.10 4.10 3.97
C LEU A 252 9.62 3.13 2.92
N HIS A 253 8.82 2.14 2.55
CA HIS A 253 9.15 1.19 1.51
C HIS A 253 9.44 1.89 0.17
N ILE A 254 8.55 2.80 -0.26
CA ILE A 254 8.74 3.54 -1.51
C ILE A 254 9.95 4.46 -1.43
N ALA A 255 10.15 5.15 -0.30
CA ALA A 255 11.30 6.02 -0.08
C ALA A 255 12.64 5.24 -0.13
N LYS A 256 12.71 4.06 0.52
CA LYS A 256 13.89 3.17 0.44
C LYS A 256 14.10 2.62 -0.97
N THR A 257 13.03 2.34 -1.69
CA THR A 257 13.12 1.91 -3.11
C THR A 257 13.72 3.01 -3.98
N ALA A 258 13.28 4.27 -3.79
CA ALA A 258 13.87 5.43 -4.47
C ALA A 258 15.33 5.66 -4.06
N ALA A 259 15.66 5.55 -2.76
CA ALA A 259 17.03 5.67 -2.28
C ALA A 259 17.96 4.63 -2.92
N LYS A 260 17.50 3.37 -3.04
CA LYS A 260 18.23 2.31 -3.74
C LYS A 260 18.35 2.58 -5.24
N PHE A 261 17.32 3.16 -5.85
CA PHE A 261 17.36 3.60 -7.25
C PHE A 261 18.49 4.60 -7.49
N PHE A 262 18.60 5.66 -6.69
CA PHE A 262 19.67 6.66 -6.86
C PHE A 262 21.09 6.09 -6.76
N LYS A 263 21.27 4.96 -6.04
CA LYS A 263 22.58 4.30 -5.88
C LYS A 263 22.91 3.32 -7.01
N THR A 264 21.98 3.05 -7.92
CA THR A 264 22.14 2.00 -8.94
C THR A 264 21.68 2.46 -10.31
N ARG A 265 22.43 2.14 -11.37
CA ARG A 265 22.06 2.56 -12.73
C ARG A 265 20.72 1.97 -13.20
N ARG A 266 20.39 0.76 -12.72
CA ARG A 266 19.08 0.10 -12.85
C ARG A 266 18.87 -0.84 -11.67
N LEU A 267 17.66 -0.82 -11.12
CA LEU A 267 17.25 -1.69 -10.01
C LEU A 267 16.86 -3.10 -10.45
N SER A 268 16.32 -3.26 -11.66
CA SER A 268 15.98 -4.56 -12.25
C SER A 268 15.93 -4.47 -13.78
N ASN A 269 16.01 -5.62 -14.45
CA ASN A 269 15.82 -5.72 -15.91
C ASN A 269 14.37 -5.40 -16.34
N PHE A 270 13.44 -5.33 -15.37
CA PHE A 270 12.02 -5.02 -15.58
C PHE A 270 11.67 -3.57 -15.19
N SER A 271 12.65 -2.77 -14.73
CA SER A 271 12.46 -1.35 -14.48
C SER A 271 12.06 -0.65 -15.78
N ASN A 272 11.04 0.20 -15.70
CA ASN A 272 10.61 1.03 -16.82
C ASN A 272 10.71 2.50 -16.46
N GLU A 273 10.83 3.34 -17.48
CA GLU A 273 11.07 4.78 -17.33
C GLU A 273 9.98 5.49 -16.51
N ALA A 274 8.72 5.04 -16.60
CA ALA A 274 7.62 5.63 -15.85
C ALA A 274 7.73 5.37 -14.34
N THR A 275 8.10 4.16 -13.95
CA THR A 275 8.38 3.82 -12.55
C THR A 275 9.62 4.56 -12.05
N GLU A 276 10.66 4.69 -12.87
CA GLU A 276 11.86 5.46 -12.50
C GLU A 276 11.56 6.96 -12.33
N LYS A 277 10.79 7.56 -13.25
CA LYS A 277 10.28 8.93 -13.14
C LYS A 277 9.45 9.12 -11.88
N TYR A 278 8.60 8.14 -11.53
CA TYR A 278 7.83 8.17 -10.30
C TYR A 278 8.73 8.26 -9.07
N LEU A 279 9.73 7.38 -8.97
CA LEU A 279 10.66 7.34 -7.84
C LEU A 279 11.38 8.68 -7.68
N VAL A 280 11.85 9.28 -8.78
CA VAL A 280 12.50 10.60 -8.70
C VAL A 280 11.51 11.68 -8.29
N ASN A 281 10.37 11.78 -8.97
CA ASN A 281 9.41 12.86 -8.78
C ASN A 281 8.82 12.90 -7.37
N TRP A 282 8.44 11.73 -6.85
CA TRP A 282 7.61 11.61 -5.66
C TRP A 282 8.39 11.18 -4.41
N PHE A 283 9.69 10.85 -4.53
CA PHE A 283 10.54 10.58 -3.37
C PHE A 283 10.42 11.66 -2.26
N PRO A 284 10.48 12.96 -2.58
CA PRO A 284 10.34 14.01 -1.58
C PRO A 284 8.96 14.06 -0.94
N ASP A 285 7.89 13.79 -1.68
CA ASP A 285 6.53 13.73 -1.13
C ASP A 285 6.36 12.55 -0.17
N HIS A 286 6.92 11.38 -0.47
CA HIS A 286 6.91 10.25 0.47
C HIS A 286 7.68 10.58 1.76
N MET A 287 8.84 11.24 1.64
CA MET A 287 9.59 11.72 2.80
C MET A 287 8.78 12.74 3.62
N ARG A 288 8.07 13.66 2.96
CA ARG A 288 7.22 14.64 3.64
C ARG A 288 6.16 13.95 4.51
N VAL A 289 5.48 12.95 3.96
CA VAL A 289 4.47 12.18 4.71
C VAL A 289 5.10 11.49 5.92
N LEU A 290 6.28 10.88 5.76
CA LEU A 290 7.00 10.27 6.87
C LEU A 290 7.35 11.27 7.98
N GLN A 291 7.80 12.48 7.61
CA GLN A 291 8.06 13.55 8.58
C GLN A 291 6.78 14.02 9.30
N GLU A 292 5.68 14.17 8.56
CA GLU A 292 4.38 14.60 9.10
C GLU A 292 3.77 13.54 10.03
N MET A 293 4.05 12.26 9.79
CA MET A 293 3.61 11.16 10.65
C MET A 293 4.44 10.98 11.92
N GLY A 294 5.65 11.58 11.97
CA GLY A 294 6.61 11.48 13.07
C GLY A 294 7.73 10.50 12.75
N LEU A 295 8.97 11.00 12.71
CA LEU A 295 10.17 10.19 12.43
C LEU A 295 10.51 9.23 13.59
N ASP A 296 10.07 9.55 14.80
CA ASP A 296 10.13 8.70 15.99
C ASP A 296 9.40 7.36 15.84
N LYS A 297 8.54 7.23 14.83
CA LYS A 297 7.83 5.98 14.48
C LYS A 297 8.55 5.12 13.45
N ILE A 298 9.70 5.58 12.97
CA ILE A 298 10.56 4.91 11.99
C ILE A 298 11.78 4.38 12.74
N ASP A 299 12.29 3.23 12.32
CA ASP A 299 13.54 2.71 12.86
C ASP A 299 14.70 3.68 12.53
N THR A 300 15.50 4.04 13.53
CA THR A 300 16.71 4.88 13.38
C THR A 300 17.59 4.42 12.22
N VAL A 301 17.75 3.10 12.02
CA VAL A 301 18.54 2.54 10.90
C VAL A 301 17.97 2.96 9.54
N ASP A 302 16.64 2.99 9.42
CA ASP A 302 15.95 3.38 8.20
C ASP A 302 15.99 4.89 7.97
N VAL A 303 15.87 5.68 9.04
CA VAL A 303 16.06 7.13 8.99
C VAL A 303 17.47 7.45 8.49
N MET A 304 18.51 6.86 9.09
CA MET A 304 19.91 7.02 8.68
C MET A 304 20.14 6.60 7.23
N TYR A 305 19.57 5.48 6.79
CA TYR A 305 19.70 5.00 5.41
C TYR A 305 19.19 6.02 4.39
N ILE A 306 18.01 6.60 4.64
CA ILE A 306 17.43 7.64 3.78
C ILE A 306 18.26 8.92 3.87
N SER A 307 18.67 9.34 5.07
CA SER A 307 19.48 10.55 5.29
C SER A 307 20.81 10.49 4.54
N ARG A 308 21.49 9.35 4.57
CA ARG A 308 22.72 9.12 3.80
C ARG A 308 22.46 9.31 2.30
N CYS A 309 21.37 8.74 1.79
CA CYS A 309 21.01 8.88 0.38
C CYS A 309 20.72 10.34 0.01
N VAL A 310 20.02 11.08 0.86
CA VAL A 310 19.70 12.50 0.63
C VAL A 310 20.97 13.34 0.64
N LEU A 311 21.88 13.11 1.59
CA LEU A 311 23.17 13.78 1.65
C LEU A 311 23.98 13.52 0.37
N GLU A 312 24.10 12.25 -0.05
CA GLU A 312 24.78 11.86 -1.28
C GLU A 312 24.14 12.51 -2.52
N LEU A 313 22.82 12.57 -2.60
CA LEU A 313 22.10 13.18 -3.72
C LEU A 313 22.39 14.69 -3.85
N LEU A 314 22.63 15.37 -2.73
CA LEU A 314 22.90 16.80 -2.68
C LEU A 314 24.39 17.13 -2.85
N GLU A 315 25.28 16.26 -2.36
CA GLU A 315 26.75 16.45 -2.39
C GLU A 315 27.41 15.85 -3.64
N ASP A 316 26.99 14.66 -4.09
CA ASP A 316 27.62 13.91 -5.18
C ASP A 316 26.91 14.13 -6.52
N PRO A 317 27.49 14.92 -7.44
CA PRO A 317 26.87 15.23 -8.72
C PRO A 317 26.77 14.03 -9.65
N ARG A 318 27.54 12.95 -9.39
CA ARG A 318 27.55 11.75 -10.22
C ARG A 318 26.22 11.00 -10.16
N ILE A 319 25.50 11.07 -9.03
CA ILE A 319 24.18 10.43 -8.87
C ILE A 319 23.17 11.06 -9.83
N ILE A 320 23.09 12.39 -9.85
CA ILE A 320 22.18 13.09 -10.75
C ILE A 320 22.57 12.86 -12.21
N LYS A 321 23.87 12.93 -12.51
CA LYS A 321 24.38 12.66 -13.86
C LYS A 321 24.04 11.24 -14.34
N MET A 322 24.05 10.25 -13.44
CA MET A 322 23.68 8.87 -13.75
C MET A 322 22.22 8.73 -14.20
N HIS A 323 21.32 9.56 -13.66
CA HIS A 323 19.88 9.54 -13.94
C HIS A 323 19.40 10.80 -14.69
N TRP A 324 20.31 11.49 -15.39
CA TRP A 324 20.07 12.82 -15.92
C TRP A 324 18.85 12.91 -16.83
N SER A 325 18.64 11.91 -17.70
CA SER A 325 17.48 11.85 -18.59
C SER A 325 16.14 11.86 -17.83
N ILE A 326 16.11 11.30 -16.62
CA ILE A 326 14.91 11.30 -15.78
C ILE A 326 14.75 12.66 -15.08
N PHE A 327 15.84 13.20 -14.54
CA PHE A 327 15.82 14.51 -13.87
C PHE A 327 15.44 15.67 -14.81
N GLN A 328 15.80 15.58 -16.09
CA GLN A 328 15.38 16.57 -17.10
C GLN A 328 13.86 16.59 -17.30
N ASP A 329 13.22 15.42 -17.28
CA ASP A 329 11.78 15.30 -17.47
C ASP A 329 10.99 15.60 -16.19
N VAL A 330 11.64 15.55 -15.02
CA VAL A 330 11.04 15.74 -13.70
C VAL A 330 11.50 17.05 -13.07
N THR A 331 11.10 18.17 -13.68
CA THR A 331 11.52 19.52 -13.27
C THR A 331 11.00 19.93 -11.87
N SER A 332 9.91 19.32 -11.42
CA SER A 332 9.31 19.47 -10.08
C SER A 332 10.27 19.08 -8.94
N PHE A 333 11.22 18.18 -9.21
CA PHE A 333 12.20 17.74 -8.20
C PHE A 333 13.10 18.88 -7.71
N LEU A 334 13.41 19.83 -8.59
CA LEU A 334 14.34 20.93 -8.29
C LEU A 334 13.66 22.17 -7.71
N THR A 335 12.38 22.07 -7.37
CA THR A 335 11.64 23.21 -6.82
C THR A 335 12.06 23.52 -5.38
N ARG A 336 11.83 24.78 -4.98
CA ARG A 336 12.11 25.26 -3.62
C ARG A 336 11.41 24.43 -2.54
N SER A 337 10.16 24.03 -2.79
CA SER A 337 9.37 23.18 -1.89
C SER A 337 10.02 21.81 -1.72
N THR A 338 10.40 21.19 -2.83
CA THR A 338 11.01 19.85 -2.84
C THR A 338 12.33 19.83 -2.09
N MET A 339 13.23 20.75 -2.43
CA MET A 339 14.48 20.93 -1.69
C MET A 339 14.18 21.20 -0.22
N GLY A 340 13.19 22.06 0.08
CA GLY A 340 12.67 22.31 1.42
C GLY A 340 12.53 21.05 2.28
N ILE A 341 11.92 20.00 1.72
CA ILE A 341 11.67 18.72 2.38
C ILE A 341 12.96 17.94 2.62
N LEU A 342 13.77 17.74 1.58
CA LEU A 342 15.04 16.99 1.68
C LEU A 342 15.95 17.54 2.77
N TRP A 343 16.02 18.86 2.85
CA TRP A 343 16.85 19.51 3.85
C TRP A 343 16.24 19.51 5.26
N ARG A 344 14.91 19.56 5.38
CA ARG A 344 14.25 19.37 6.69
C ARG A 344 14.55 17.97 7.23
N TRP A 345 14.52 16.97 6.36
CA TRP A 345 14.88 15.60 6.73
C TRP A 345 16.27 15.51 7.38
N LEU A 346 17.24 16.25 6.86
CA LEU A 346 18.61 16.27 7.39
C LEU A 346 18.80 17.14 8.66
N ASN A 347 17.84 18.00 9.03
CA ASN A 347 18.01 18.98 10.12
C ASN A 347 17.01 18.81 11.27
N ASP A 348 15.86 18.21 11.03
CA ASP A 348 14.75 18.17 11.99
C ASP A 348 14.85 16.98 12.97
N ASP A 349 15.81 16.07 12.76
CA ASP A 349 16.00 14.85 13.56
C ASP A 349 17.48 14.61 13.85
N ASP A 350 17.81 14.36 15.12
CA ASP A 350 19.18 14.08 15.55
C ASP A 350 19.65 12.71 15.01
N ASP A 351 18.76 11.71 14.96
CA ASP A 351 19.01 10.35 14.45
C ASP A 351 19.37 10.36 12.96
N ALA A 352 18.78 11.29 12.20
CA ALA A 352 19.07 11.45 10.77
C ALA A 352 20.53 11.82 10.48
N SER A 353 21.26 12.27 11.49
CA SER A 353 22.62 12.78 11.36
C SER A 353 23.67 12.04 12.18
N GLU A 354 23.27 10.96 12.85
CA GLU A 354 24.12 10.21 13.78
C GLU A 354 25.39 9.66 13.11
N ASP A 355 25.31 9.22 11.84
CA ASP A 355 26.46 8.70 11.08
C ASP A 355 27.22 9.74 10.25
N PHE A 356 26.86 11.02 10.35
CA PHE A 356 27.51 12.07 9.57
C PHE A 356 28.85 12.47 10.19
N THR A 357 29.85 12.67 9.34
CA THR A 357 31.12 13.25 9.79
C THR A 357 30.92 14.71 10.24
N ALA A 358 31.78 15.21 11.12
CA ALA A 358 31.75 16.60 11.56
C ALA A 358 31.77 17.60 10.38
N LYS A 359 32.46 17.26 9.29
CA LYS A 359 32.49 18.07 8.06
C LYS A 359 31.15 18.07 7.32
N GLN A 360 30.49 16.91 7.22
CA GLN A 360 29.15 16.81 6.63
C GLN A 360 28.13 17.57 7.47
N MET A 361 28.20 17.46 8.79
CA MET A 361 27.36 18.22 9.71
C MET A 361 27.55 19.73 9.59
N GLU A 362 28.80 20.18 9.53
CA GLU A 362 29.11 21.59 9.30
C GLU A 362 28.59 22.08 7.94
N TRP A 363 28.70 21.24 6.90
CA TRP A 363 28.16 21.57 5.58
C TRP A 363 26.63 21.70 5.61
N VAL A 364 25.90 20.73 6.19
CA VAL A 364 24.44 20.76 6.34
C VAL A 364 23.99 22.03 7.10
N ARG A 365 24.65 22.35 8.22
CA ARG A 365 24.38 23.56 9.02
C ARG A 365 24.72 24.86 8.29
N SER A 366 25.83 24.90 7.57
CA SER A 366 26.25 26.08 6.80
C SER A 366 25.24 26.43 5.69
N ILE A 367 24.62 25.42 5.09
CA ILE A 367 23.59 25.59 4.06
C ILE A 367 22.25 25.95 4.70
N SER A 368 21.89 25.36 5.85
CA SER A 368 20.69 25.73 6.60
C SER A 368 20.69 27.21 7.00
N LEU A 369 21.87 27.76 7.35
CA LEU A 369 22.05 29.18 7.64
C LEU A 369 21.93 30.08 6.38
N ARG A 370 22.48 29.65 5.24
CA ARG A 370 22.35 30.35 3.95
C ARG A 370 20.90 30.42 3.45
N ARG A 371 20.01 29.52 3.90
CA ARG A 371 18.58 29.50 3.55
C ARG A 371 17.75 30.64 4.11
N LYS A 372 18.18 31.28 5.22
CA LYS A 372 17.57 32.57 5.65
C LYS A 372 17.78 33.68 4.61
N TYR A 373 18.72 33.50 3.68
CA TYR A 373 19.16 34.50 2.70
C TYR A 373 19.22 33.93 1.27
N ARG A 374 18.05 33.68 0.68
CA ARG A 374 17.77 33.89 -0.78
C ARG A 374 18.45 33.05 -1.89
N LEU A 375 19.07 31.89 -1.66
CA LEU A 375 19.59 31.08 -2.79
C LEU A 375 19.01 29.66 -2.81
N PHE A 376 17.99 29.45 -3.65
CA PHE A 376 17.42 28.12 -3.93
C PHE A 376 17.82 27.55 -5.31
N PHE A 377 18.45 28.39 -6.14
CA PHE A 377 19.02 28.05 -7.45
C PHE A 377 20.28 28.92 -7.55
N PRO A 378 21.52 28.42 -7.66
CA PRO A 378 22.07 27.06 -7.75
C PRO A 378 23.16 26.80 -6.67
N THR A 379 22.90 25.98 -5.66
CA THR A 379 23.98 25.50 -4.75
C THR A 379 24.30 24.02 -4.94
N ALA A 380 23.47 23.31 -5.68
CA ALA A 380 23.88 22.08 -6.35
C ALA A 380 25.03 22.44 -7.30
N LYS A 381 26.27 22.21 -6.85
CA LYS A 381 27.53 22.49 -7.56
C LYS A 381 27.49 22.06 -9.04
N TRP A 382 26.64 21.11 -9.37
CA TRP A 382 26.51 20.44 -10.64
C TRP A 382 25.47 20.95 -11.62
N TRP A 383 24.50 21.80 -11.23
CA TRP A 383 23.57 22.35 -12.23
C TRP A 383 24.29 23.27 -13.22
N GLN A 384 25.42 23.87 -12.82
CA GLN A 384 26.32 24.61 -13.70
C GLN A 384 27.30 23.71 -14.47
N GLU A 385 27.53 22.47 -14.03
CA GLU A 385 28.52 21.54 -14.62
C GLU A 385 27.88 20.50 -15.57
N CYS A 386 26.56 20.29 -15.50
CA CYS A 386 25.81 19.32 -16.32
C CYS A 386 24.92 19.96 -17.40
N GLY A 387 24.84 21.30 -17.42
CA GLY A 387 24.08 22.09 -18.40
C GLY A 387 24.87 22.39 -19.66
#